data_AF-A0A928D0K3-F1
#
_entry.id   AF-A0A928D0K3-F1
#
_cell.length_a   1.000
_cell.length_b   1.000
_cell.length_c   1.000
_cell.angle_alpha   90.00
_cell.angle_beta   90.00
_cell.angle_gamma   90.00
#
_symmetry.space_group_name_H-M   'P 1'
#
loop_
_entity.id
_entity.type
_entity.pdbx_description
1 polymer ?
#
loop_
_entity_poly.entity_id
_entity_poly.type
_entity_poly.pdbx_seq_one_letter_code
_entity_poly.pdbx_strand_id
1 'polypeptide(L)'
;MDHMERLWKNNNIYRESGMFAGKKRINLMFPAQNIISVTAHVSGEVFLSGRDFYHEPGDNFITWSAGSKIPYLPPESLHPTAGNNLRLYPDPTANAVSGAVNGGNLLFDNRDFFALNQVDISYTTLAMDFSSDLDFQRDRLPYFREKLARQQPLKITLIGDSISFGLNATKVVDSPPFAPCYIEQVAAAAGVNISVCNRAVSGTGICDAADIEADYLEDSPNLLIIAYGMNNFAGMPVELFVSKLQELISSCRMKNPHTEYVVVSSMSGHPGWKPTPPGPDRIYAEELRKFVASQDSYVALADVHKVWCKFLERKDFYDLTGNGVNHPNDYGHRIYASVILELLTGKKFFN
;
A
#
# COMPACT_ATOMS: atom_id res chain seq x y z
N MET A 1 -15.07 10.47 -10.65
CA MET A 1 -15.65 9.34 -9.91
C MET A 1 -15.21 9.49 -8.47
N ASP A 2 -16.02 9.06 -7.50
CA ASP A 2 -15.59 9.07 -6.10
C ASP A 2 -14.49 8.00 -5.96
N HIS A 3 -13.23 8.43 -5.83
CA HIS A 3 -12.09 7.50 -5.75
C HIS A 3 -12.02 6.79 -4.38
N MET A 4 -12.92 7.13 -3.45
CA MET A 4 -13.01 6.55 -2.11
C MET A 4 -14.12 5.48 -1.99
N GLU A 5 -14.23 4.60 -2.98
CA GLU A 5 -14.99 3.37 -2.79
C GLU A 5 -14.22 2.42 -1.87
N ARG A 6 -14.89 1.97 -0.79
CA ARG A 6 -14.41 0.88 0.07
C ARG A 6 -13.96 -0.30 -0.80
N LEU A 7 -12.98 -1.07 -0.33
CA LEU A 7 -12.52 -2.28 -1.01
C LEU A 7 -13.70 -3.24 -1.28
N TRP A 8 -14.57 -3.38 -0.27
CA TRP A 8 -15.79 -4.17 -0.35
C TRP A 8 -16.89 -3.61 0.56
N LYS A 9 -18.16 -3.95 0.26
CA LYS A 9 -19.35 -3.58 1.04
C LYS A 9 -20.51 -4.51 0.69
N ASN A 10 -21.23 -5.02 1.70
CA ASN A 10 -22.44 -5.83 1.51
C ASN A 10 -22.26 -6.94 0.46
N ASN A 11 -21.20 -7.74 0.56
CA ASN A 11 -20.84 -8.79 -0.40
C ASN A 11 -20.49 -8.34 -1.83
N ASN A 12 -20.30 -7.04 -2.05
CA ASN A 12 -19.80 -6.49 -3.30
C ASN A 12 -18.33 -6.12 -3.13
N ILE A 13 -17.51 -6.49 -4.11
CA ILE A 13 -16.09 -6.15 -4.19
C ILE A 13 -15.94 -5.13 -5.31
N TYR A 14 -15.22 -4.04 -5.02
CA TYR A 14 -15.12 -2.90 -5.92
C TYR A 14 -13.69 -2.72 -6.42
N ARG A 15 -13.54 -2.88 -7.73
CA ARG A 15 -12.30 -2.60 -8.46
C ARG A 15 -11.10 -3.28 -7.80
N GLU A 16 -11.23 -4.58 -7.55
CA GLU A 16 -10.11 -5.39 -7.09
C GLU A 16 -9.08 -5.47 -8.21
N SER A 17 -7.84 -5.10 -7.90
CA SER A 17 -6.77 -5.13 -8.90
C SER A 17 -6.31 -6.56 -9.19
N GLY A 18 -6.00 -6.80 -10.46
CA GLY A 18 -5.43 -8.05 -10.93
C GLY A 18 -4.54 -7.86 -12.14
N MET A 19 -3.54 -8.73 -12.30
CA MET A 19 -2.63 -8.71 -13.43
C MET A 19 -2.34 -10.13 -13.91
N PHE A 20 -2.51 -10.42 -15.20
CA PHE A 20 -2.07 -11.69 -15.79
C PHE A 20 -0.55 -11.66 -15.98
N ALA A 21 0.19 -11.89 -14.90
CA ALA A 21 1.65 -11.86 -14.85
C ALA A 21 2.22 -13.25 -14.53
N GLY A 22 3.01 -13.81 -15.45
CA GLY A 22 3.64 -15.13 -15.33
C GLY A 22 2.66 -16.31 -15.41
N LYS A 23 1.35 -16.06 -15.29
CA LYS A 23 0.31 -17.08 -15.41
C LYS A 23 -0.95 -16.47 -16.00
N LYS A 24 -1.72 -17.32 -16.68
CA LYS A 24 -3.01 -16.97 -17.31
C LYS A 24 -4.17 -16.98 -16.31
N ARG A 25 -3.91 -16.63 -15.05
CA ARG A 25 -4.88 -16.64 -13.95
C ARG A 25 -4.66 -15.43 -13.05
N ILE A 26 -5.73 -14.71 -12.72
CA ILE A 26 -5.76 -13.70 -11.66
C ILE A 26 -6.56 -14.30 -10.51
N ASN A 27 -5.97 -14.36 -9.32
CA ASN A 27 -6.71 -14.76 -8.12
C ASN A 27 -7.59 -13.59 -7.63
N LEU A 28 -8.76 -13.91 -7.11
CA LEU A 28 -9.70 -12.99 -6.47
C LEU A 28 -9.64 -13.16 -4.96
N MET A 29 -9.92 -12.08 -4.22
CA MET A 29 -9.90 -12.11 -2.76
C MET A 29 -10.93 -13.07 -2.18
N PHE A 30 -12.09 -13.20 -2.83
CA PHE A 30 -13.16 -14.10 -2.43
C PHE A 30 -13.66 -14.94 -3.62
N PRO A 31 -14.28 -16.12 -3.35
CA PRO A 31 -15.08 -16.83 -4.34
C PRO A 31 -16.12 -15.89 -4.97
N ALA A 32 -15.98 -15.61 -6.26
CA ALA A 32 -16.91 -14.74 -6.96
C ALA A 32 -18.14 -15.53 -7.40
N GLN A 33 -19.32 -15.05 -7.01
CA GLN A 33 -20.60 -15.61 -7.46
C GLN A 33 -21.01 -15.05 -8.82
N ASN A 34 -20.72 -13.78 -9.05
CA ASN A 34 -21.02 -13.09 -10.30
C ASN A 34 -19.99 -11.98 -10.53
N ILE A 35 -19.28 -12.05 -11.66
CA ILE A 35 -18.41 -10.96 -12.12
C ILE A 35 -19.29 -9.85 -12.68
N ILE A 36 -19.22 -8.67 -12.09
CA ILE A 36 -19.96 -7.49 -12.52
C ILE A 36 -19.24 -6.83 -13.69
N SER A 37 -17.92 -6.65 -13.58
CA SER A 37 -17.10 -6.04 -14.63
C SER A 37 -15.64 -6.42 -14.49
N VAL A 38 -14.94 -6.51 -15.64
CA VAL A 38 -13.48 -6.52 -15.72
C VAL A 38 -13.10 -5.39 -16.66
N THR A 39 -12.36 -4.40 -16.18
CA THR A 39 -11.97 -3.22 -16.99
C THR A 39 -10.47 -2.99 -16.94
N ALA A 40 -9.88 -2.53 -18.04
CA ALA A 40 -8.50 -2.04 -18.02
C ALA A 40 -8.39 -0.87 -17.04
N HIS A 41 -7.42 -0.92 -16.13
CA HIS A 41 -7.34 0.03 -15.03
C HIS A 41 -7.16 1.49 -15.49
N VAL A 42 -6.31 1.71 -16.51
CA VAL A 42 -6.03 3.06 -17.05
C VAL A 42 -7.09 3.50 -18.05
N SER A 43 -7.39 2.70 -19.08
CA SER A 43 -8.26 3.13 -20.19
C SER A 43 -9.75 2.97 -19.91
N GLY A 44 -10.14 2.16 -18.92
CA GLY A 44 -11.52 1.78 -18.66
C GLY A 44 -12.14 0.86 -19.72
N GLU A 45 -11.35 0.30 -20.66
CA GLU A 45 -11.86 -0.66 -21.64
C GLU A 45 -12.49 -1.87 -20.92
N VAL A 46 -13.74 -2.21 -21.29
CA VAL A 46 -14.48 -3.33 -20.71
C VAL A 46 -14.12 -4.63 -21.43
N PHE A 47 -13.75 -5.64 -20.65
CA PHE A 47 -13.48 -7.00 -21.11
C PHE A 47 -14.67 -7.91 -20.85
N LEU A 48 -14.95 -8.83 -21.78
CA LEU A 48 -16.16 -9.66 -21.74
C LEU A 48 -15.84 -11.11 -21.35
N SER A 49 -16.65 -11.66 -20.44
CA SER A 49 -16.62 -13.09 -20.09
C SER A 49 -16.93 -13.96 -21.34
N GLY A 50 -16.24 -15.09 -21.47
CA GLY A 50 -16.30 -15.98 -22.63
C GLY A 50 -15.49 -15.52 -23.85
N ARG A 51 -15.01 -14.27 -23.85
CA ARG A 51 -14.18 -13.71 -24.93
C ARG A 51 -12.77 -13.37 -24.45
N ASP A 52 -12.68 -12.52 -23.43
CA ASP A 52 -11.42 -11.98 -22.91
C ASP A 52 -10.94 -12.73 -21.65
N PHE A 53 -11.88 -13.27 -20.86
CA PHE A 53 -11.60 -14.12 -19.71
C PHE A 53 -12.72 -15.15 -19.50
N TYR A 54 -12.46 -16.15 -18.68
CA TYR A 54 -13.44 -17.11 -18.17
C TYR A 54 -13.49 -17.09 -16.64
N HIS A 55 -14.67 -17.36 -16.09
CA HIS A 55 -14.93 -17.48 -14.66
C HIS A 55 -16.14 -18.40 -14.47
N GLU A 56 -16.03 -19.38 -13.57
CA GLU A 56 -17.16 -20.21 -13.14
C GLU A 56 -17.68 -19.70 -11.77
N PRO A 57 -19.01 -19.61 -11.56
CA PRO A 57 -19.55 -19.17 -10.27
C PRO A 57 -19.03 -20.00 -9.09
N GLY A 58 -18.45 -19.32 -8.10
CA GLY A 58 -17.80 -19.92 -6.95
C GLY A 58 -16.27 -20.00 -7.06
N ASP A 59 -15.69 -19.78 -8.25
CA ASP A 59 -14.24 -19.68 -8.37
C ASP A 59 -13.72 -18.39 -7.74
N ASN A 60 -12.56 -18.50 -7.09
CA ASN A 60 -11.79 -17.37 -6.57
C ASN A 60 -10.72 -16.91 -7.56
N PHE A 61 -10.97 -17.02 -8.86
CA PHE A 61 -10.02 -16.61 -9.89
C PHE A 61 -10.71 -16.41 -11.25
N ILE A 62 -10.13 -15.58 -12.10
CA ILE A 62 -10.47 -15.51 -13.52
C ILE A 62 -9.33 -16.06 -14.38
N THR A 63 -9.65 -16.67 -15.52
CA THR A 63 -8.67 -17.25 -16.45
C THR A 63 -8.62 -16.44 -17.75
N TRP A 64 -7.42 -16.21 -18.26
CA TRP A 64 -7.21 -15.49 -19.52
C TRP A 64 -7.61 -16.33 -20.74
N SER A 65 -8.31 -15.72 -21.69
CA SER A 65 -8.80 -16.39 -22.91
C SER A 65 -7.85 -16.21 -24.10
N ALA A 66 -7.70 -17.23 -24.95
CA ALA A 66 -6.91 -17.13 -26.18
C ALA A 66 -7.43 -15.99 -27.09
N GLY A 67 -6.53 -15.07 -27.47
CA GLY A 67 -6.88 -13.89 -28.28
C GLY A 67 -7.54 -12.75 -27.48
N SER A 68 -7.58 -12.86 -26.15
CA SER A 68 -8.04 -11.79 -25.27
C SER A 68 -7.25 -10.51 -25.47
N LYS A 69 -7.94 -9.38 -25.33
CA LYS A 69 -7.31 -8.06 -25.30
C LYS A 69 -6.71 -7.71 -23.95
N ILE A 70 -7.01 -8.46 -22.89
CA ILE A 70 -6.41 -8.22 -21.58
C ILE A 70 -4.90 -8.47 -21.70
N PRO A 71 -4.04 -7.54 -21.27
CA PRO A 71 -2.59 -7.75 -21.27
C PRO A 71 -2.22 -9.03 -20.50
N TYR A 72 -1.34 -9.82 -21.09
CA TYR A 72 -0.73 -11.00 -20.46
C TYR A 72 0.79 -10.89 -20.59
N LEU A 73 1.48 -10.84 -19.44
CA LEU A 73 2.93 -10.91 -19.39
C LEU A 73 3.36 -12.36 -19.15
N PRO A 74 4.03 -13.02 -20.10
CA PRO A 74 4.53 -14.37 -19.89
C PRO A 74 5.70 -14.38 -18.87
N PRO A 75 6.02 -15.54 -18.27
CA PRO A 75 7.04 -15.66 -17.22
C PRO A 75 8.38 -15.00 -17.56
N GLU A 76 8.85 -15.14 -18.80
CA GLU A 76 10.10 -14.57 -19.29
C GLU A 76 10.12 -13.04 -19.29
N SER A 77 8.96 -12.38 -19.41
CA SER A 77 8.86 -10.92 -19.36
C SER A 77 9.05 -10.37 -17.95
N LEU A 78 8.84 -11.20 -16.92
CA LEU A 78 9.08 -10.82 -15.53
C LEU A 78 10.57 -10.75 -15.18
N HIS A 79 11.43 -11.27 -16.07
CA HIS A 79 12.88 -11.30 -15.92
C HIS A 79 13.59 -10.77 -17.17
N PRO A 80 13.57 -9.44 -17.42
CA PRO A 80 14.17 -8.87 -18.63
C PRO A 80 15.67 -9.18 -18.78
N THR A 81 16.09 -9.53 -19.99
CA THR A 81 17.48 -9.83 -20.36
C THR A 81 17.97 -8.89 -21.45
N ALA A 82 19.27 -8.90 -21.75
CA ALA A 82 19.88 -8.05 -22.78
C ALA A 82 19.20 -8.17 -24.16
N GLY A 83 18.67 -9.34 -24.51
CA GLY A 83 17.92 -9.56 -25.76
C GLY A 83 16.58 -8.82 -25.85
N ASN A 84 16.06 -8.31 -24.74
CA ASN A 84 14.75 -7.65 -24.63
C ASN A 84 14.85 -6.13 -24.44
N ASN A 85 15.89 -5.49 -25.01
CA ASN A 85 16.17 -4.06 -24.82
C ASN A 85 16.22 -3.66 -23.34
N LEU A 86 17.01 -4.40 -22.56
CA LEU A 86 17.18 -4.17 -21.12
C LEU A 86 17.65 -2.74 -20.82
N ARG A 87 16.92 -2.05 -19.95
CA ARG A 87 17.28 -0.77 -19.38
C ARG A 87 17.14 -0.86 -17.87
N LEU A 88 18.25 -0.72 -17.16
CA LEU A 88 18.29 -0.85 -15.71
C LEU A 88 18.06 0.50 -15.04
N TYR A 89 17.33 0.50 -13.93
CA TYR A 89 17.28 1.63 -13.00
C TYR A 89 18.72 2.00 -12.56
N PRO A 90 19.10 3.29 -12.48
CA PRO A 90 18.24 4.48 -12.44
C PRO A 90 17.94 5.16 -13.78
N ASP A 91 18.09 4.49 -14.92
CA ASP A 91 17.67 5.06 -16.21
C ASP A 91 16.17 5.48 -16.15
N PRO A 92 15.79 6.71 -16.57
CA PRO A 92 14.40 7.17 -16.54
C PRO A 92 13.43 6.33 -17.38
N THR A 93 13.96 5.53 -18.30
CA THR A 93 13.23 4.63 -19.18
C THR A 93 13.44 3.15 -18.83
N ALA A 94 13.96 2.88 -17.63
CA ALA A 94 14.19 1.53 -17.11
C ALA A 94 12.93 0.65 -17.23
N ASN A 95 13.16 -0.60 -17.62
CA ASN A 95 12.15 -1.66 -17.61
C ASN A 95 12.55 -2.81 -16.67
N ALA A 96 13.65 -2.63 -15.92
CA ALA A 96 14.16 -3.63 -15.01
C ALA A 96 14.98 -3.03 -13.86
N VAL A 97 15.07 -3.78 -12.77
CA VAL A 97 16.05 -3.55 -11.70
C VAL A 97 16.95 -4.77 -11.55
N SER A 98 18.20 -4.50 -11.16
CA SER A 98 19.15 -5.52 -10.73
C SER A 98 18.85 -5.97 -9.29
N GLY A 99 19.63 -6.93 -8.80
CA GLY A 99 19.52 -7.39 -7.41
C GLY A 99 18.46 -8.46 -7.21
N ALA A 100 18.06 -9.19 -8.25
CA ALA A 100 17.28 -10.41 -8.05
C ALA A 100 18.07 -11.43 -7.23
N VAL A 101 17.39 -12.23 -6.41
CA VAL A 101 18.01 -13.27 -5.56
C VAL A 101 18.79 -14.29 -6.40
N ASN A 102 18.28 -14.64 -7.58
CA ASN A 102 18.90 -15.57 -8.54
C ASN A 102 20.03 -14.94 -9.39
N GLY A 103 20.40 -13.68 -9.14
CA GLY A 103 21.42 -12.95 -9.91
C GLY A 103 20.94 -12.38 -11.25
N GLY A 104 19.67 -12.59 -11.61
CA GLY A 104 19.05 -11.97 -12.78
C GLY A 104 18.49 -10.56 -12.51
N ASN A 105 17.58 -10.14 -13.39
CA ASN A 105 16.84 -8.89 -13.26
C ASN A 105 15.36 -9.18 -12.94
N LEU A 106 14.69 -8.18 -12.37
CA LEU A 106 13.24 -8.17 -12.19
C LEU A 106 12.63 -7.09 -13.07
N LEU A 107 11.46 -7.38 -13.64
CA LEU A 107 10.63 -6.38 -14.31
C LEU A 107 10.31 -5.24 -13.35
N PHE A 108 10.53 -4.02 -13.82
CA PHE A 108 10.40 -2.82 -13.00
C PHE A 108 10.02 -1.62 -13.84
N ASP A 109 9.23 -0.73 -13.25
CA ASP A 109 8.88 0.56 -13.84
C ASP A 109 8.41 1.53 -12.76
N ASN A 110 8.94 2.76 -12.76
CA ASN A 110 8.50 3.82 -11.84
C ASN A 110 7.47 4.77 -12.49
N ARG A 111 6.85 4.36 -13.59
CA ARG A 111 5.83 5.12 -14.32
C ARG A 111 4.50 4.34 -14.21
N ASP A 112 3.81 4.13 -15.33
CA ASP A 112 2.47 3.54 -15.39
C ASP A 112 2.43 2.16 -16.05
N PHE A 113 3.57 1.50 -16.28
CA PHE A 113 3.59 0.20 -16.97
C PHE A 113 2.71 -0.84 -16.26
N PHE A 114 2.82 -0.94 -14.92
CA PHE A 114 2.01 -1.89 -14.17
C PHE A 114 0.52 -1.52 -14.21
N ALA A 115 0.19 -0.24 -14.07
CA ALA A 115 -1.18 0.26 -14.19
C ALA A 115 -1.79 -0.07 -15.56
N LEU A 116 -1.04 0.10 -16.65
CA LEU A 116 -1.46 -0.24 -18.02
C LEU A 116 -1.69 -1.74 -18.24
N ASN A 117 -1.06 -2.60 -17.43
CA ASN A 117 -1.20 -4.05 -17.52
C ASN A 117 -2.13 -4.65 -16.46
N GLN A 118 -2.69 -3.80 -15.57
CA GLN A 118 -3.62 -4.20 -14.53
C GLN A 118 -5.07 -4.01 -14.98
N VAL A 119 -5.96 -4.81 -14.39
CA VAL A 119 -7.41 -4.71 -14.54
C VAL A 119 -8.07 -4.47 -13.19
N ASP A 120 -9.20 -3.76 -13.23
CA ASP A 120 -10.12 -3.62 -12.12
C ASP A 120 -11.25 -4.66 -12.26
N ILE A 121 -11.43 -5.48 -11.24
CA ILE A 121 -12.43 -6.56 -11.21
C ILE A 121 -13.44 -6.24 -10.12
N SER A 122 -14.70 -6.05 -10.52
CA SER A 122 -15.81 -5.88 -9.57
C SER A 122 -16.72 -7.11 -9.64
N TYR A 123 -17.14 -7.61 -8.48
CA TYR A 123 -17.91 -8.86 -8.40
C TYR A 123 -18.72 -8.94 -7.10
N THR A 124 -19.71 -9.83 -7.08
CA THR A 124 -20.40 -10.21 -5.85
C THR A 124 -19.88 -11.54 -5.33
N THR A 125 -19.82 -11.70 -4.01
CA THR A 125 -19.51 -12.99 -3.36
C THR A 125 -20.68 -13.47 -2.50
N LEU A 126 -20.73 -14.76 -2.15
CA LEU A 126 -21.68 -15.27 -1.17
C LEU A 126 -21.18 -15.11 0.27
N ALA A 127 -19.86 -15.06 0.47
CA ALA A 127 -19.25 -14.95 1.79
C ALA A 127 -17.93 -14.17 1.72
N MET A 128 -17.80 -13.18 2.60
CA MET A 128 -16.55 -12.46 2.83
C MET A 128 -15.87 -13.04 4.07
N ASP A 129 -15.02 -14.04 3.86
CA ASP A 129 -14.26 -14.71 4.93
C ASP A 129 -12.91 -14.01 5.16
N PHE A 130 -12.96 -12.71 5.42
CA PHE A 130 -11.77 -11.91 5.75
C PHE A 130 -11.87 -11.33 7.15
N SER A 131 -10.85 -11.56 7.97
CA SER A 131 -10.62 -10.82 9.19
C SER A 131 -9.30 -10.08 9.06
N SER A 132 -9.28 -8.78 9.27
CA SER A 132 -8.03 -8.02 9.36
C SER A 132 -7.21 -8.43 10.59
N ASP A 133 -7.87 -8.92 11.65
CA ASP A 133 -7.34 -9.11 13.00
C ASP A 133 -6.56 -7.89 13.51
N LEU A 134 -6.89 -6.69 13.04
CA LEU A 134 -6.27 -5.46 13.55
C LEU A 134 -6.71 -5.22 14.99
N ASP A 135 -5.75 -4.86 15.85
CA ASP A 135 -6.05 -4.56 17.24
C ASP A 135 -6.80 -3.23 17.34
N PHE A 136 -7.96 -3.26 18.00
CA PHE A 136 -8.73 -2.06 18.28
C PHE A 136 -8.03 -1.20 19.34
N GLN A 137 -7.33 -0.16 18.89
CA GLN A 137 -6.56 0.76 19.74
C GLN A 137 -7.40 1.95 20.24
N ARG A 138 -8.61 1.70 20.77
CA ARG A 138 -9.56 2.76 21.18
C ARG A 138 -9.06 3.64 22.32
N ASP A 139 -8.22 3.09 23.19
CA ASP A 139 -7.66 3.81 24.35
C ASP A 139 -6.39 4.59 24.00
N ARG A 140 -5.95 4.55 22.73
CA ARG A 140 -4.84 5.33 22.19
C ARG A 140 -5.36 6.53 21.41
N LEU A 141 -4.51 7.55 21.23
CA LEU A 141 -4.77 8.82 20.56
C LEU A 141 -5.90 9.66 21.20
N PRO A 142 -5.92 9.87 22.54
CA PRO A 142 -7.00 10.59 23.20
C PRO A 142 -7.27 12.01 22.65
N TYR A 143 -6.24 12.80 22.34
CA TYR A 143 -6.43 14.17 21.84
C TYR A 143 -7.02 14.18 20.44
N PHE A 144 -6.53 13.31 19.56
CA PHE A 144 -7.09 13.12 18.22
C PHE A 144 -8.56 12.68 18.30
N ARG A 145 -8.87 11.71 19.18
CA ARG A 145 -10.24 11.21 19.35
C ARG A 145 -11.18 12.27 19.91
N GLU A 146 -10.75 13.08 20.88
CA GLU A 146 -11.55 14.20 21.39
C GLU A 146 -11.90 15.18 20.28
N LYS A 147 -10.92 15.55 19.45
CA LYS A 147 -11.14 16.44 18.30
C LYS A 147 -12.05 15.83 17.24
N LEU A 148 -11.85 14.55 16.92
CA LEU A 148 -12.69 13.80 15.98
C LEU A 148 -14.15 13.76 16.45
N ALA A 149 -14.38 13.47 17.74
CA ALA A 149 -15.72 13.43 18.34
C ALA A 149 -16.42 14.79 18.31
N ARG A 150 -15.65 15.89 18.47
CA ARG A 150 -16.15 17.26 18.38
C ARG A 150 -16.22 17.81 16.95
N GLN A 151 -15.89 17.01 15.94
CA GLN A 151 -15.84 17.43 14.53
C GLN A 151 -14.94 18.66 14.31
N GLN A 152 -13.87 18.78 15.10
CA GLN A 152 -12.92 19.88 14.98
C GLN A 152 -11.93 19.62 13.82
N PRO A 153 -11.44 20.67 13.15
CA PRO A 153 -10.39 20.53 12.16
C PRO A 153 -9.15 19.85 12.76
N LEU A 154 -8.59 18.90 12.02
CA LEU A 154 -7.41 18.13 12.39
C LEU A 154 -6.29 18.39 11.39
N LYS A 155 -5.07 18.57 11.88
CA LYS A 155 -3.86 18.63 11.04
C LYS A 155 -3.06 17.34 11.20
N ILE A 156 -2.77 16.68 10.09
CA ILE A 156 -1.90 15.51 10.00
C ILE A 156 -0.63 15.90 9.25
N THR A 157 0.52 15.53 9.79
CA THR A 157 1.78 15.51 9.03
C THR A 157 2.18 14.06 8.79
N LEU A 158 2.59 13.74 7.57
CA LEU A 158 3.14 12.44 7.20
C LEU A 158 4.62 12.57 6.90
N ILE A 159 5.45 11.76 7.57
CA ILE A 159 6.86 11.54 7.21
C ILE A 159 7.06 10.07 6.84
N GLY A 160 7.96 9.81 5.91
CA GLY A 160 8.19 8.46 5.42
C GLY A 160 9.01 8.41 4.15
N ASP A 161 9.06 7.22 3.56
CA ASP A 161 9.82 6.89 2.37
C ASP A 161 9.03 7.12 1.06
N SER A 162 9.44 6.45 -0.02
CA SER A 162 8.82 6.53 -1.34
C SER A 162 7.35 6.08 -1.39
N ILE A 163 6.95 5.14 -0.53
CA ILE A 163 5.56 4.70 -0.45
C ILE A 163 4.70 5.86 0.08
N SER A 164 5.22 6.55 1.10
CA SER A 164 4.59 7.71 1.75
C SER A 164 4.60 8.96 0.89
N PHE A 165 5.63 9.15 0.05
CA PHE A 165 5.62 10.15 -1.02
C PHE A 165 4.44 9.91 -1.99
N GLY A 166 4.05 8.65 -2.18
CA GLY A 166 2.91 8.25 -2.99
C GLY A 166 3.30 7.60 -4.31
N LEU A 167 4.53 7.13 -4.46
CA LEU A 167 4.97 6.54 -5.73
C LEU A 167 4.06 5.39 -6.17
N ASN A 168 3.83 5.36 -7.49
CA ASN A 168 2.95 4.43 -8.20
C ASN A 168 1.47 4.45 -7.81
N ALA A 169 1.01 5.46 -7.06
CA ALA A 169 -0.35 5.94 -7.21
C ALA A 169 -0.47 6.62 -8.60
N THR A 170 -1.52 6.32 -9.35
CA THR A 170 -1.65 6.80 -10.74
C THR A 170 -1.68 8.32 -10.84
N LYS A 171 -2.19 9.02 -9.82
CA LYS A 171 -2.07 10.50 -9.73
C LYS A 171 -0.62 10.99 -9.68
N VAL A 172 0.26 10.28 -8.99
CA VAL A 172 1.66 10.69 -8.78
C VAL A 172 2.51 10.44 -10.03
N VAL A 173 2.20 9.38 -10.79
CA VAL A 173 2.86 9.07 -12.06
C VAL A 173 2.17 9.71 -13.27
N ASP A 174 1.23 10.64 -13.04
CA ASP A 174 0.46 11.38 -14.05
C ASP A 174 -0.22 10.48 -15.10
N SER A 175 -0.86 9.41 -14.63
CA SER A 175 -1.59 8.47 -15.48
C SER A 175 -3.05 8.32 -15.01
N PRO A 176 -4.03 8.15 -15.92
CA PRO A 176 -5.38 7.75 -15.52
C PRO A 176 -5.37 6.46 -14.69
N PRO A 177 -6.31 6.29 -13.73
CA PRO A 177 -7.45 7.15 -13.43
C PRO A 177 -7.13 8.31 -12.47
N PHE A 178 -5.85 8.64 -12.25
CA PHE A 178 -5.40 9.67 -11.30
C PHE A 178 -5.86 9.40 -9.87
N ALA A 179 -5.85 8.13 -9.44
CA ALA A 179 -6.18 7.80 -8.07
C ALA A 179 -5.14 8.40 -7.11
N PRO A 180 -5.58 9.02 -6.01
CA PRO A 180 -4.71 9.66 -5.04
C PRO A 180 -3.91 8.63 -4.22
N CYS A 181 -2.77 9.05 -3.65
CA CYS A 181 -2.02 8.22 -2.71
C CYS A 181 -2.76 8.03 -1.39
N TYR A 182 -2.34 7.07 -0.57
CA TYR A 182 -3.10 6.63 0.60
C TYR A 182 -3.41 7.76 1.61
N ILE A 183 -2.54 8.77 1.79
CA ILE A 183 -2.78 9.81 2.80
C ILE A 183 -3.85 10.82 2.37
N GLU A 184 -3.91 11.11 1.08
CA GLU A 184 -4.99 11.91 0.49
C GLU A 184 -6.32 11.16 0.60
N GLN A 185 -6.30 9.83 0.41
CA GLN A 185 -7.46 8.97 0.62
C GLN A 185 -7.94 9.00 2.09
N VAL A 186 -7.02 8.92 3.06
CA VAL A 186 -7.33 9.04 4.49
C VAL A 186 -8.01 10.37 4.79
N ALA A 187 -7.46 11.48 4.30
CA ALA A 187 -8.05 12.81 4.52
C ALA A 187 -9.47 12.93 3.95
N ALA A 188 -9.70 12.37 2.75
CA ALA A 188 -10.99 12.42 2.09
C ALA A 188 -12.06 11.57 2.81
N ALA A 189 -11.71 10.42 3.37
CA ALA A 189 -12.68 9.46 3.92
C ALA A 189 -12.81 9.46 5.46
N ALA A 190 -12.01 10.26 6.17
CA ALA A 190 -12.10 10.33 7.64
C ALA A 190 -13.45 10.85 8.17
N GLY A 191 -14.21 11.57 7.34
CA GLY A 191 -15.51 12.14 7.70
C GLY A 191 -15.41 13.36 8.63
N VAL A 192 -14.24 13.98 8.70
CA VAL A 192 -13.94 15.23 9.40
C VAL A 192 -12.97 16.04 8.54
N ASN A 193 -12.90 17.35 8.72
CA ASN A 193 -11.95 18.18 7.99
C ASN A 193 -10.50 17.88 8.46
N ILE A 194 -9.73 17.23 7.59
CA ILE A 194 -8.32 16.92 7.80
C ILE A 194 -7.47 17.71 6.80
N SER A 195 -6.55 18.53 7.29
CA SER A 195 -5.44 19.05 6.47
C SER A 195 -4.24 18.12 6.58
N VAL A 196 -3.62 17.82 5.43
CA VAL A 196 -2.44 16.96 5.35
C VAL A 196 -1.23 17.76 4.89
N CYS A 197 -0.14 17.65 5.63
CA CYS A 197 1.20 18.05 5.21
C CYS A 197 2.00 16.77 4.92
N ASN A 198 2.13 16.39 3.65
CA ASN A 198 2.98 15.26 3.27
C ASN A 198 4.43 15.75 3.13
N ARG A 199 5.29 15.31 4.06
CA ARG A 199 6.72 15.63 4.12
C ARG A 199 7.59 14.41 3.78
N ALA A 200 7.00 13.33 3.27
CA ALA A 200 7.74 12.13 2.90
C ALA A 200 8.73 12.40 1.75
N VAL A 201 9.89 11.73 1.81
CA VAL A 201 10.97 11.91 0.84
C VAL A 201 11.32 10.55 0.23
N SER A 202 11.19 10.42 -1.08
CA SER A 202 11.49 9.17 -1.78
C SER A 202 12.94 8.74 -1.58
N GLY A 203 13.15 7.44 -1.32
CA GLY A 203 14.47 6.84 -1.15
C GLY A 203 15.06 6.96 0.27
N THR A 204 14.35 7.61 1.20
CA THR A 204 14.82 7.79 2.58
C THR A 204 14.43 6.63 3.50
N GLY A 205 15.18 6.47 4.59
CA GLY A 205 14.85 5.63 5.75
C GLY A 205 14.74 6.47 7.03
N ILE A 206 14.53 5.80 8.17
CA ILE A 206 14.28 6.49 9.46
C ILE A 206 15.39 7.47 9.88
N CYS A 207 16.65 7.23 9.52
CA CYS A 207 17.76 8.12 9.88
C CYS A 207 17.69 9.47 9.17
N ASP A 208 17.17 9.50 7.94
CA ASP A 208 17.07 10.71 7.13
C ASP A 208 15.92 11.62 7.58
N ALA A 209 15.05 11.15 8.49
CA ALA A 209 14.01 11.98 9.08
C ALA A 209 14.59 13.18 9.86
N ALA A 210 15.87 13.12 10.29
CA ALA A 210 16.54 14.27 10.91
C ALA A 210 16.72 15.44 9.93
N ASP A 211 16.85 15.18 8.63
CA ASP A 211 17.10 16.22 7.61
C ASP A 211 15.89 17.14 7.41
N ILE A 212 14.69 16.65 7.71
CA ILE A 212 13.42 17.38 7.59
C ILE A 212 12.79 17.68 8.96
N GLU A 213 13.53 17.54 10.05
CA GLU A 213 13.01 17.68 11.41
C GLU A 213 12.41 19.07 11.67
N ALA A 214 13.08 20.12 11.20
CA ALA A 214 12.57 21.47 11.33
C ALA A 214 11.16 21.63 10.74
N ASP A 215 10.92 21.02 9.56
CA ASP A 215 9.67 21.16 8.81
C ASP A 215 8.49 20.48 9.52
N TYR A 216 8.62 19.20 9.90
CA TYR A 216 7.51 18.50 10.55
C TYR A 216 7.28 18.96 12.00
N LEU A 217 8.29 19.55 12.63
CA LEU A 217 8.12 20.20 13.93
C LEU A 217 7.40 21.55 13.80
N GLU A 218 7.71 22.34 12.77
CA GLU A 218 7.02 23.60 12.49
C GLU A 218 5.56 23.36 12.11
N ASP A 219 5.26 22.25 11.44
CA ASP A 219 3.88 21.87 11.10
C ASP A 219 2.96 21.82 12.34
N SER A 220 3.49 21.54 13.54
CA SER A 220 2.71 21.46 14.80
C SER A 220 1.42 20.62 14.65
N PRO A 221 1.51 19.37 14.14
CA PRO A 221 0.33 18.60 13.78
C PRO A 221 -0.40 18.08 15.02
N ASN A 222 -1.69 17.74 14.87
CA ASN A 222 -2.40 16.95 15.87
C ASN A 222 -1.94 15.49 15.84
N LEU A 223 -1.61 15.00 14.64
CA LEU A 223 -1.12 13.65 14.44
C LEU A 223 0.11 13.66 13.52
N LEU A 224 1.22 13.09 13.97
CA LEU A 224 2.37 12.79 13.13
C LEU A 224 2.33 11.30 12.74
N ILE A 225 2.16 11.03 11.45
CA ILE A 225 2.24 9.68 10.90
C ILE A 225 3.68 9.42 10.46
N ILE A 226 4.27 8.33 10.96
CA ILE A 226 5.66 7.93 10.73
C ILE A 226 5.64 6.60 9.99
N ALA A 227 5.98 6.62 8.71
CA ALA A 227 5.86 5.48 7.80
C ALA A 227 7.20 5.19 7.09
N TYR A 228 8.12 4.63 7.87
CA TYR A 228 9.42 4.14 7.42
C TYR A 228 9.53 2.62 7.62
N GLY A 229 10.40 1.98 6.85
CA GLY A 229 10.79 0.59 7.06
C GLY A 229 11.25 -0.11 5.80
N MET A 230 10.61 0.17 4.65
CA MET A 230 10.90 -0.53 3.38
C MET A 230 12.38 -0.41 3.00
N ASN A 231 12.94 0.81 3.05
CA ASN A 231 14.35 1.06 2.73
C ASN A 231 15.32 0.64 3.83
N ASN A 232 14.81 0.30 5.03
CA ASN A 232 15.63 -0.13 6.17
C ASN A 232 15.78 -1.66 6.24
N PHE A 233 14.90 -2.41 5.57
CA PHE A 233 14.91 -3.89 5.57
C PHE A 233 16.27 -4.46 5.16
N ALA A 234 16.92 -3.86 4.16
CA ALA A 234 18.30 -4.17 3.83
C ALA A 234 19.26 -3.26 4.60
N GLY A 235 19.96 -3.83 5.57
CA GLY A 235 21.16 -3.22 6.14
C GLY A 235 20.97 -2.43 7.44
N MET A 236 19.77 -2.39 8.02
CA MET A 236 19.55 -1.82 9.35
C MET A 236 19.04 -2.87 10.35
N PRO A 237 19.72 -3.08 11.49
CA PRO A 237 19.17 -3.87 12.60
C PRO A 237 17.88 -3.25 13.13
N VAL A 238 16.88 -4.08 13.43
CA VAL A 238 15.55 -3.62 13.87
C VAL A 238 15.60 -2.86 15.19
N GLU A 239 16.54 -3.21 16.08
CA GLU A 239 16.75 -2.55 17.36
C GLU A 239 17.22 -1.10 17.17
N LEU A 240 18.09 -0.88 16.19
CA LEU A 240 18.54 0.47 15.82
C LEU A 240 17.37 1.26 15.22
N PHE A 241 16.54 0.64 14.40
CA PHE A 241 15.36 1.29 13.83
C PHE A 241 14.39 1.75 14.92
N VAL A 242 14.09 0.88 15.89
CA VAL A 242 13.23 1.21 17.04
C VAL A 242 13.84 2.31 17.91
N SER A 243 15.16 2.28 18.15
CA SER A 243 15.85 3.37 18.86
C SER A 243 15.68 4.71 18.15
N LYS A 244 15.85 4.75 16.83
CA LYS A 244 15.67 5.98 16.03
C LYS A 244 14.23 6.48 16.04
N LEU A 245 13.27 5.56 16.00
CA LEU A 245 11.86 5.91 16.14
C LEU A 245 11.56 6.53 17.52
N GLN A 246 12.12 5.96 18.60
CA GLN A 246 11.98 6.52 19.95
C GLN A 246 12.62 7.91 20.07
N GLU A 247 13.82 8.10 19.52
CA GLU A 247 14.51 9.40 19.50
C GLU A 247 13.66 10.46 18.78
N LEU A 248 13.12 10.14 17.60
CA LEU A 248 12.26 11.01 16.81
C LEU A 248 11.00 11.42 17.59
N ILE A 249 10.26 10.45 18.15
CA ILE A 249 9.05 10.73 18.93
C ILE A 249 9.38 11.60 20.15
N SER A 250 10.49 11.31 20.83
CA SER A 250 10.91 12.06 22.03
C SER A 250 11.24 13.52 21.68
N SER A 251 11.97 13.76 20.59
CA SER A 251 12.27 15.10 20.07
C SER A 251 10.99 15.88 19.76
N CYS A 252 10.05 15.24 19.05
CA CYS A 252 8.78 15.85 18.71
C CYS A 252 7.96 16.25 19.93
N ARG A 253 7.89 15.40 20.96
CA ARG A 253 7.11 15.67 22.17
C ARG A 253 7.63 16.86 22.96
N MET A 254 8.96 17.09 22.96
CA MET A 254 9.54 18.25 23.64
C MET A 254 9.08 19.58 23.04
N LYS A 255 8.90 19.63 21.71
CA LYS A 255 8.46 20.86 21.01
C LYS A 255 6.95 20.97 20.89
N ASN A 256 6.26 19.87 20.63
CA ASN A 256 4.81 19.81 20.40
C ASN A 256 4.16 18.78 21.37
N PRO A 257 3.90 19.13 22.64
CA PRO A 257 3.47 18.18 23.67
C PRO A 257 2.07 17.59 23.47
N HIS A 258 1.26 18.17 22.58
CA HIS A 258 -0.08 17.70 22.23
C HIS A 258 -0.15 16.95 20.89
N THR A 259 0.99 16.76 20.20
CA THR A 259 1.04 15.88 19.02
C THR A 259 0.98 14.42 19.46
N GLU A 260 0.16 13.64 18.77
CA GLU A 260 0.10 12.19 18.91
C GLU A 260 0.69 11.51 17.66
N TYR A 261 1.03 10.23 17.77
CA TYR A 261 1.86 9.55 16.77
C TYR A 261 1.19 8.29 16.28
N VAL A 262 1.19 8.09 14.96
CA VAL A 262 0.85 6.81 14.34
C VAL A 262 2.08 6.29 13.64
N VAL A 263 2.56 5.14 14.08
CA VAL A 263 3.60 4.40 13.38
C VAL A 263 2.93 3.48 12.37
N VAL A 264 3.43 3.45 11.13
CA VAL A 264 2.91 2.57 10.08
C VAL A 264 3.93 1.47 9.81
N SER A 265 3.54 0.21 10.01
CA SER A 265 4.39 -0.91 9.57
C SER A 265 4.39 -0.96 8.03
N SER A 266 5.53 -1.21 7.40
CA SER A 266 5.60 -1.29 5.94
C SER A 266 5.00 -2.60 5.38
N MET A 267 4.53 -2.57 4.13
CA MET A 267 4.22 -3.76 3.34
C MET A 267 5.46 -4.64 3.10
N SER A 268 5.25 -5.88 2.64
CA SER A 268 6.34 -6.75 2.17
C SER A 268 6.80 -6.35 0.77
N GLY A 269 8.11 -6.36 0.53
CA GLY A 269 8.69 -6.19 -0.79
C GLY A 269 8.61 -7.47 -1.64
N HIS A 270 9.07 -7.38 -2.90
CA HIS A 270 9.06 -8.51 -3.82
C HIS A 270 10.01 -9.61 -3.31
N PRO A 271 9.54 -10.86 -3.14
CA PRO A 271 10.31 -11.93 -2.48
C PRO A 271 11.60 -12.29 -3.22
N GLY A 272 11.65 -12.03 -4.52
CA GLY A 272 12.84 -12.22 -5.36
C GLY A 272 13.83 -11.05 -5.38
N TRP A 273 13.63 -9.96 -4.62
CA TRP A 273 14.48 -8.76 -4.69
C TRP A 273 15.33 -8.57 -3.43
N LYS A 274 16.66 -8.50 -3.58
CA LYS A 274 17.62 -8.41 -2.46
C LYS A 274 17.53 -7.13 -1.62
N PRO A 275 17.23 -5.95 -2.18
CA PRO A 275 17.10 -4.71 -1.40
C PRO A 275 15.94 -4.69 -0.40
N THR A 276 14.91 -5.53 -0.60
CA THR A 276 13.77 -5.64 0.34
C THR A 276 13.49 -7.14 0.57
N PRO A 277 14.44 -7.85 1.20
CA PRO A 277 14.38 -9.31 1.27
C PRO A 277 13.21 -9.78 2.14
N PRO A 278 12.71 -11.00 1.92
CA PRO A 278 11.68 -11.58 2.79
C PRO A 278 12.26 -11.85 4.19
N GLY A 279 11.46 -11.63 5.23
CA GLY A 279 11.82 -11.91 6.62
C GLY A 279 11.96 -10.64 7.48
N PRO A 280 12.85 -9.69 7.12
CA PRO A 280 12.96 -8.42 7.84
C PRO A 280 11.65 -7.65 7.95
N ASP A 281 10.78 -7.70 6.94
CA ASP A 281 9.44 -7.13 6.98
C ASP A 281 8.62 -7.62 8.19
N ARG A 282 8.63 -8.94 8.43
CA ARG A 282 7.96 -9.54 9.59
C ARG A 282 8.62 -9.14 10.91
N ILE A 283 9.96 -9.18 10.97
CA ILE A 283 10.72 -8.82 12.18
C ILE A 283 10.44 -7.37 12.57
N TYR A 284 10.50 -6.45 11.61
CA TYR A 284 10.18 -5.04 11.82
C TYR A 284 8.75 -4.84 12.30
N ALA A 285 7.77 -5.49 11.65
CA ALA A 285 6.38 -5.39 12.07
C ALA A 285 6.15 -5.93 13.49
N GLU A 286 6.77 -7.04 13.87
CA GLU A 286 6.71 -7.60 15.23
C GLU A 286 7.34 -6.68 16.28
N GLU A 287 8.51 -6.11 16.00
CA GLU A 287 9.16 -5.16 16.91
C GLU A 287 8.38 -3.84 17.01
N LEU A 288 7.75 -3.38 15.93
CA LEU A 288 6.85 -2.23 15.98
C LEU A 288 5.62 -2.47 16.86
N ARG A 289 5.03 -3.67 16.81
CA ARG A 289 3.94 -4.07 17.73
C ARG A 289 4.40 -4.02 19.18
N LYS A 290 5.56 -4.58 19.49
CA LYS A 290 6.15 -4.56 20.85
C LYS A 290 6.47 -3.14 21.30
N PHE A 291 7.05 -2.34 20.42
CA PHE A 291 7.37 -0.94 20.67
C PHE A 291 6.10 -0.15 21.01
N VAL A 292 5.08 -0.17 20.16
CA VAL A 292 3.84 0.58 20.43
C VAL A 292 3.15 0.06 21.69
N ALA A 293 3.17 -1.25 21.95
CA ALA A 293 2.62 -1.82 23.18
C ALA A 293 3.32 -1.30 24.46
N SER A 294 4.61 -0.94 24.39
CA SER A 294 5.35 -0.35 25.52
C SER A 294 5.21 1.16 25.64
N GLN A 295 4.65 1.83 24.61
CA GLN A 295 4.38 3.27 24.65
C GLN A 295 3.04 3.57 25.34
N ASP A 296 3.00 4.75 25.98
CA ASP A 296 1.77 5.38 26.46
C ASP A 296 0.73 5.57 25.34
N SER A 297 -0.49 5.98 25.74
CA SER A 297 -1.64 6.13 24.85
C SER A 297 -1.46 7.11 23.68
N TYR A 298 -0.41 7.92 23.65
CA TYR A 298 -0.16 8.89 22.57
C TYR A 298 0.49 8.31 21.32
N VAL A 299 0.94 7.04 21.33
CA VAL A 299 1.46 6.34 20.14
C VAL A 299 0.51 5.20 19.78
N ALA A 300 0.19 5.05 18.50
CA ALA A 300 -0.59 3.94 17.98
C ALA A 300 0.07 3.31 16.73
N LEU A 301 -0.36 2.10 16.37
CA LEU A 301 0.15 1.35 15.22
C LEU A 301 -0.91 1.22 14.12
N ALA A 302 -0.60 1.65 12.91
CA ALA A 302 -1.30 1.22 11.70
C ALA A 302 -0.56 0.00 11.10
N ASP A 303 -1.05 -1.20 11.42
CA ASP A 303 -0.39 -2.47 11.08
C ASP A 303 -0.72 -2.92 9.64
N VAL A 304 -0.20 -2.19 8.66
CA VAL A 304 -0.38 -2.51 7.24
C VAL A 304 0.28 -3.84 6.88
N HIS A 305 1.39 -4.22 7.53
CA HIS A 305 2.09 -5.49 7.28
C HIS A 305 1.14 -6.67 7.49
N LYS A 306 0.42 -6.69 8.63
CA LYS A 306 -0.53 -7.75 8.96
C LYS A 306 -1.61 -7.93 7.90
N VAL A 307 -2.20 -6.82 7.44
CA VAL A 307 -3.23 -6.86 6.41
C VAL A 307 -2.63 -7.23 5.06
N TRP A 308 -1.49 -6.67 4.69
CA TRP A 308 -0.79 -6.96 3.44
C TRP A 308 -0.47 -8.44 3.28
N CYS A 309 0.06 -9.09 4.32
CA CYS A 309 0.33 -10.53 4.30
C CYS A 309 -0.94 -11.36 4.05
N LYS A 310 -2.08 -10.99 4.65
CA LYS A 310 -3.36 -11.67 4.41
C LYS A 310 -3.87 -11.51 2.99
N PHE A 311 -3.61 -10.37 2.35
CA PHE A 311 -3.90 -10.21 0.93
C PHE A 311 -2.99 -11.13 0.10
N LEU A 312 -1.70 -11.20 0.40
CA LEU A 312 -0.74 -12.07 -0.30
C LEU A 312 -0.97 -13.58 -0.09
N GLU A 313 -1.76 -14.00 0.92
CA GLU A 313 -2.21 -15.39 1.04
C GLU A 313 -3.16 -15.81 -0.10
N ARG A 314 -3.80 -14.84 -0.76
CA ARG A 314 -4.78 -15.08 -1.83
C ARG A 314 -4.38 -14.46 -3.17
N LYS A 315 -3.72 -13.30 -3.14
CA LYS A 315 -3.36 -12.47 -4.30
C LYS A 315 -1.90 -12.64 -4.68
N ASP A 316 -1.59 -12.35 -5.94
CA ASP A 316 -0.21 -12.27 -6.39
C ASP A 316 0.39 -10.89 -6.10
N PHE A 317 1.72 -10.83 -5.98
CA PHE A 317 2.44 -9.60 -5.69
C PHE A 317 2.12 -8.47 -6.69
N TYR A 318 2.06 -8.79 -7.98
CA TYR A 318 1.76 -7.81 -9.04
C TYR A 318 0.30 -7.38 -9.09
N ASP A 319 -0.60 -8.05 -8.36
CA ASP A 319 -1.97 -7.57 -8.24
C ASP A 319 -2.06 -6.34 -7.32
N LEU A 320 -1.11 -6.18 -6.40
CA LEU A 320 -1.12 -5.16 -5.35
C LEU A 320 -0.03 -4.09 -5.52
N THR A 321 0.91 -4.28 -6.45
CA THR A 321 2.09 -3.43 -6.60
C THR A 321 2.16 -2.72 -7.95
N GLY A 322 2.74 -1.53 -7.94
CA GLY A 322 2.74 -0.60 -9.07
C GLY A 322 4.10 -0.40 -9.75
N ASN A 323 5.19 -0.90 -9.16
CA ASN A 323 6.53 -0.87 -9.76
C ASN A 323 7.21 -2.23 -9.88
N GLY A 324 6.53 -3.28 -9.46
CA GLY A 324 7.02 -4.65 -9.51
C GLY A 324 8.02 -5.06 -8.45
N VAL A 325 8.42 -4.18 -7.52
CA VAL A 325 9.36 -4.54 -6.46
C VAL A 325 8.98 -4.10 -5.04
N ASN A 326 8.49 -2.89 -4.82
CA ASN A 326 8.28 -2.40 -3.45
C ASN A 326 7.26 -1.26 -3.29
N HIS A 327 6.62 -0.77 -4.36
CA HIS A 327 5.59 0.25 -4.26
C HIS A 327 4.19 -0.34 -4.51
N PRO A 328 3.19 0.03 -3.71
CA PRO A 328 1.81 -0.37 -3.96
C PRO A 328 1.28 0.29 -5.24
N ASN A 329 0.34 -0.38 -5.91
CA ASN A 329 -0.50 0.26 -6.93
C ASN A 329 -1.68 1.00 -6.27
N ASP A 330 -2.61 1.54 -7.06
CA ASP A 330 -3.81 2.20 -6.56
C ASP A 330 -4.63 1.35 -5.57
N TYR A 331 -4.75 0.05 -5.83
CA TYR A 331 -5.44 -0.87 -4.92
C TYR A 331 -4.65 -1.08 -3.61
N GLY A 332 -3.33 -1.20 -3.69
CA GLY A 332 -2.45 -1.23 -2.53
C GLY A 332 -2.51 0.06 -1.69
N HIS A 333 -2.59 1.23 -2.33
CA HIS A 333 -2.81 2.51 -1.64
C HIS A 333 -4.17 2.54 -0.92
N ARG A 334 -5.22 1.94 -1.50
CA ARG A 334 -6.52 1.77 -0.83
C ARG A 334 -6.43 0.85 0.39
N ILE A 335 -5.58 -0.19 0.37
CA ILE A 335 -5.32 -1.06 1.54
C ILE A 335 -4.65 -0.25 2.65
N TYR A 336 -3.58 0.50 2.35
CA TYR A 336 -2.93 1.40 3.31
C TYR A 336 -3.92 2.39 3.94
N ALA A 337 -4.72 3.06 3.11
CA ALA A 337 -5.71 4.01 3.56
C ALA A 337 -6.76 3.35 4.47
N SER A 338 -7.24 2.15 4.12
CA SER A 338 -8.23 1.41 4.91
C SER A 338 -7.72 1.02 6.30
N VAL A 339 -6.45 0.60 6.42
CA VAL A 339 -5.82 0.29 7.71
C VAL A 339 -5.75 1.55 8.60
N ILE A 340 -5.29 2.66 8.03
CA ILE A 340 -5.17 3.93 8.77
C ILE A 340 -6.56 4.45 9.16
N LEU A 341 -7.53 4.42 8.25
CA LEU A 341 -8.90 4.86 8.53
C LEU A 341 -9.59 4.00 9.61
N GLU A 342 -9.38 2.69 9.61
CA GLU A 342 -9.92 1.81 10.66
C GLU A 342 -9.35 2.16 12.04
N LEU A 343 -8.04 2.44 12.13
CA LEU A 343 -7.39 2.92 13.36
C LEU A 343 -7.96 4.27 13.83
N LEU A 344 -8.01 5.25 12.92
CA LEU A 344 -8.36 6.63 13.26
C LEU A 344 -9.85 6.78 13.59
N THR A 345 -10.73 6.15 12.80
CA THR A 345 -12.18 6.32 12.93
C THR A 345 -12.85 5.25 13.80
N GLY A 346 -12.19 4.11 14.04
CA GLY A 346 -12.77 2.96 14.73
C GLY A 346 -13.87 2.24 13.93
N LYS A 347 -14.13 2.65 12.68
CA LYS A 347 -15.06 1.97 11.76
C LYS A 347 -14.30 0.85 11.06
N LYS A 348 -14.95 -0.31 10.89
CA LYS A 348 -14.38 -1.39 10.09
C LYS A 348 -14.39 -1.03 8.59
N PHE A 349 -13.25 -1.21 7.93
CA PHE A 349 -13.08 -1.05 6.49
C PHE A 349 -12.85 -2.41 5.78
N PHE A 350 -12.59 -3.47 6.54
CA PHE A 350 -12.40 -4.83 6.04
C PHE A 350 -13.55 -5.76 6.44
N ASN A 351 -14.81 -5.41 6.14
CA ASN A 351 -16.00 -6.19 6.54
C ASN A 351 -17.18 -6.18 5.58
#